data_AF-A0AAE9F370-F1
#
_entry.id   AF-A0AAE9F370-F1
#
_cell.length_a   1.000
_cell.length_b   1.000
_cell.length_c   1.000
_cell.angle_alpha   90.00
_cell.angle_beta   90.00
_cell.angle_gamma   90.00
#
_symmetry.space_group_name_H-M   'P 1'
#
loop_
_entity.id
_entity.type
_entity.pdbx_description
1 polymer ?
#
loop_
_entity_poly.entity_id
_entity_poly.type
_entity_poly.pdbx_seq_one_letter_code
_entity_poly.pdbx_strand_id
1 'polypeptide(L)'
;MLHDETYRSHSEKEICDLKRSIEILKKIPDKLNGKNYIYTDDPENKDIVEACKRERSKILEELAELRKRNLANPEDFQKLISILEELENLLNGFFTMISEVEVEQSVVEYYKNIELEFEKLCKIVGNNDYQRMLMLQAETNFQYDKSEITLAAEKDRVEDQFIGTIFHAKQAVEAVLKAVIGIAEQAFDLKRGGRLKRHTRLILIEKIKHVNFLLDSMNSATDSILRPIDYHVEKAEECHEVARRIKDATLQFTSTLNKLEASLNDDPIDRIPEVLQEINSKNNVLGDLIGTFPQLHKSNYKLQAIEKSMRNLTNN
;
A
#
# COMPACT_ATOMS: atom_id res chain seq x y z
N MET A 1 -24.06 21.86 2.81
CA MET A 1 -23.89 20.41 2.59
C MET A 1 -23.87 19.60 3.91
N LEU A 2 -24.41 20.10 5.03
CA LEU A 2 -24.36 19.40 6.34
C LEU A 2 -25.72 18.86 6.80
N HIS A 3 -26.81 19.10 6.05
CA HIS A 3 -28.16 18.63 6.40
C HIS A 3 -28.53 17.28 5.77
N ASP A 4 -27.68 16.73 4.91
CA ASP A 4 -28.00 15.57 4.07
C ASP A 4 -27.47 14.24 4.68
N GLU A 5 -26.43 14.28 5.51
CA GLU A 5 -25.87 13.06 6.15
C GLU A 5 -26.71 12.55 7.34
N THR A 6 -27.35 13.45 8.10
CA THR A 6 -28.15 13.07 9.29
C THR A 6 -29.50 12.45 8.92
N TYR A 7 -30.11 12.89 7.81
CA TYR A 7 -31.38 12.34 7.30
C TYR A 7 -31.18 10.97 6.62
N ARG A 8 -29.99 10.71 6.07
CA ARG A 8 -29.64 9.45 5.38
C ARG A 8 -29.46 8.26 6.31
N SER A 9 -28.94 8.44 7.53
CA SER A 9 -28.76 7.33 8.49
C SER A 9 -30.04 6.86 9.17
N HIS A 10 -31.05 7.73 9.28
CA HIS A 10 -32.35 7.39 9.86
C HIS A 10 -33.11 6.44 8.91
N SER A 11 -32.99 6.69 7.61
CA SER A 11 -33.70 5.96 6.57
C SER A 11 -33.45 4.44 6.54
N GLU A 12 -32.23 4.02 6.82
CA GLU A 12 -31.86 2.60 6.85
C GLU A 12 -32.36 1.92 8.12
N LYS A 13 -32.43 2.67 9.22
CA LYS A 13 -32.90 2.20 10.51
C LYS A 13 -34.36 1.78 10.45
N GLU A 14 -35.24 2.60 9.87
CA GLU A 14 -36.68 2.29 9.85
C GLU A 14 -37.00 1.03 9.02
N ILE A 15 -36.28 0.82 7.91
CA ILE A 15 -36.44 -0.40 7.08
C ILE A 15 -35.93 -1.64 7.82
N CYS A 16 -34.80 -1.53 8.52
CA CYS A 16 -34.28 -2.62 9.34
C CYS A 16 -35.21 -2.97 10.51
N ASP A 17 -35.76 -1.95 11.17
CA ASP A 17 -36.67 -2.12 12.31
C ASP A 17 -38.04 -2.68 11.87
N LEU A 18 -38.55 -2.26 10.70
CA LEU A 18 -39.71 -2.88 10.06
C LEU A 18 -39.46 -4.35 9.70
N LYS A 19 -38.32 -4.67 9.08
CA LYS A 19 -37.97 -6.05 8.73
C LYS A 19 -37.96 -6.95 9.96
N ARG A 20 -37.34 -6.48 11.05
CA ARG A 20 -37.30 -7.21 12.32
C ARG A 20 -38.70 -7.45 12.89
N SER A 21 -39.56 -6.44 12.81
CA SER A 21 -40.93 -6.52 13.29
C SER A 21 -41.76 -7.51 12.46
N ILE A 22 -41.62 -7.50 11.13
CA ILE A 22 -42.28 -8.44 10.21
C ILE A 22 -41.86 -9.89 10.50
N GLU A 23 -40.58 -10.15 10.75
CA GLU A 23 -40.10 -11.49 11.15
C GLU A 23 -40.70 -12.00 12.47
N ILE A 24 -41.06 -11.08 13.38
CA ILE A 24 -41.80 -11.47 14.60
C ILE A 24 -43.22 -11.89 14.26
N LEU A 25 -43.89 -11.19 13.33
CA LEU A 25 -45.25 -11.50 12.89
C LEU A 25 -45.35 -12.89 12.23
N LYS A 26 -44.31 -13.31 11.50
CA LYS A 26 -44.19 -14.61 10.82
C LYS A 26 -44.47 -15.82 11.70
N LYS A 27 -44.18 -15.70 13.00
CA LYS A 27 -44.35 -16.78 13.98
C LYS A 27 -45.80 -17.27 14.09
N ILE A 28 -46.80 -16.42 13.80
CA ILE A 28 -48.21 -16.80 13.80
C ILE A 28 -48.54 -17.66 12.56
N PRO A 29 -48.28 -17.21 11.32
CA PRO A 29 -48.36 -18.06 10.13
C PRO A 29 -47.61 -19.39 10.24
N ASP A 30 -46.40 -19.39 10.82
CA ASP A 30 -45.61 -20.61 11.01
C ASP A 30 -46.30 -21.62 11.93
N LYS A 31 -47.02 -21.15 12.96
CA LYS A 31 -47.82 -22.00 13.86
C LYS A 31 -49.09 -22.55 13.21
N LEU A 32 -49.61 -21.85 12.21
CA LEU A 32 -50.73 -22.29 11.37
C LEU A 32 -50.31 -23.26 10.26
N ASN A 33 -49.01 -23.53 10.09
CA ASN A 33 -48.54 -24.44 9.06
C ASN A 33 -49.02 -25.89 9.35
N GLY A 34 -50.03 -26.34 8.57
CA GLY A 34 -50.68 -27.64 8.74
C GLY A 34 -51.86 -27.65 9.73
N LYS A 35 -52.30 -26.50 10.25
CA LYS A 35 -53.49 -26.35 11.10
C LYS A 35 -54.49 -25.40 10.42
N ASN A 36 -55.79 -25.58 10.65
CA ASN A 36 -56.81 -24.68 10.10
C ASN A 36 -56.98 -23.39 10.94
N TYR A 37 -56.70 -23.49 12.24
CA TYR A 37 -56.76 -22.38 13.18
C TYR A 37 -55.84 -22.61 14.40
N ILE A 38 -55.57 -21.54 15.16
CA ILE A 38 -55.00 -21.58 16.51
C ILE A 38 -55.82 -20.69 17.46
N TYR A 39 -55.93 -21.07 18.73
CA TYR A 39 -56.55 -20.23 19.75
C TYR A 39 -55.52 -19.28 20.38
N THR A 40 -55.88 -18.00 20.54
CA THR A 40 -54.97 -16.95 21.04
C THR A 40 -54.76 -17.00 22.54
N ASP A 41 -55.69 -17.60 23.29
CA ASP A 41 -55.64 -17.78 24.73
C ASP A 41 -54.98 -19.11 25.16
N ASP A 42 -54.72 -20.00 24.21
CA ASP A 42 -53.96 -21.24 24.42
C ASP A 42 -52.56 -20.89 24.98
N PRO A 43 -52.17 -21.44 26.14
CA PRO A 43 -50.84 -21.23 26.72
C PRO A 43 -49.67 -21.45 25.75
N GLU A 44 -49.80 -22.33 24.76
CA GLU A 44 -48.75 -22.61 23.77
C GLU A 44 -48.57 -21.49 22.72
N ASN A 45 -49.59 -20.67 22.49
CA ASN A 45 -49.61 -19.63 21.44
C ASN A 45 -49.62 -18.21 22.03
N LYS A 46 -50.08 -18.05 23.27
CA LYS A 46 -50.26 -16.78 23.95
C LYS A 46 -49.02 -15.88 23.91
N ASP A 47 -47.84 -16.43 24.18
CA ASP A 47 -46.59 -15.66 24.17
C ASP A 47 -46.23 -15.12 22.78
N ILE A 48 -46.54 -15.88 21.72
CA ILE A 48 -46.28 -15.49 20.33
C ILE A 48 -47.28 -14.41 19.90
N VAL A 49 -48.56 -14.57 20.23
CA VAL A 49 -49.62 -13.60 19.93
C VAL A 49 -49.33 -12.26 20.62
N GLU A 50 -48.98 -12.29 21.91
CA GLU A 50 -48.63 -11.09 22.66
C GLU A 50 -47.35 -10.42 22.15
N ALA A 51 -46.34 -11.20 21.74
CA ALA A 51 -45.15 -10.65 21.09
C ALA A 51 -45.50 -9.92 19.79
N CYS A 52 -46.37 -10.50 18.95
CA CYS A 52 -46.83 -9.86 17.72
C CYS A 52 -47.58 -8.55 18.01
N LYS A 53 -48.54 -8.57 18.96
CA LYS A 53 -49.32 -7.38 19.33
C LYS A 53 -48.45 -6.21 19.80
N ARG A 54 -47.33 -6.47 20.48
CA ARG A 54 -46.37 -5.43 20.92
C ARG A 54 -45.63 -4.76 19.78
N GLU A 55 -45.45 -5.42 18.65
CA GLU A 55 -44.76 -4.83 17.49
C GLU A 55 -45.64 -3.80 16.76
N ARG A 56 -46.97 -3.80 17.00
CA ARG A 56 -47.90 -2.88 16.32
C ARG A 56 -47.50 -1.41 16.44
N SER A 57 -47.18 -0.95 17.64
CA SER A 57 -46.84 0.48 17.85
C SER A 57 -45.54 0.86 17.15
N LYS A 58 -44.54 -0.03 17.16
CA LYS A 58 -43.25 0.21 16.50
C LYS A 58 -43.42 0.27 14.99
N ILE A 59 -44.12 -0.70 14.41
CA ILE A 59 -44.38 -0.73 12.97
C ILE A 59 -45.07 0.56 12.51
N LEU A 60 -46.08 1.05 13.24
CA LEU A 60 -46.76 2.29 12.89
C LEU A 60 -45.85 3.52 13.01
N GLU A 61 -44.97 3.56 14.01
CA GLU A 61 -43.96 4.62 14.16
C GLU A 61 -43.00 4.64 12.97
N GLU A 62 -42.44 3.48 12.59
CA GLU A 62 -41.53 3.38 11.45
C GLU A 62 -42.23 3.77 10.13
N LEU A 63 -43.47 3.32 9.89
CA LEU A 63 -44.23 3.73 8.70
C LEU A 63 -44.48 5.25 8.69
N ALA A 64 -44.73 5.87 9.84
CA ALA A 64 -44.92 7.32 9.94
C ALA A 64 -43.63 8.11 9.65
N GLU A 65 -42.47 7.62 10.10
CA GLU A 65 -41.18 8.21 9.75
C GLU A 65 -40.87 8.05 8.26
N LEU A 66 -41.17 6.89 7.67
CA LEU A 66 -41.05 6.68 6.22
C LEU A 66 -41.92 7.65 5.40
N ARG A 67 -43.11 8.04 5.89
CA ARG A 67 -44.00 9.01 5.24
C ARG A 67 -43.46 10.43 5.22
N LYS A 68 -42.61 10.80 6.18
CA LYS A 68 -41.98 12.13 6.24
C LYS A 68 -40.86 12.28 5.22
N ARG A 69 -40.48 11.22 4.52
CA ARG A 69 -39.45 11.27 3.47
C ARG A 69 -39.87 12.18 2.35
N ASN A 70 -38.91 12.93 1.82
CA ASN A 70 -39.10 13.70 0.62
C ASN A 70 -38.23 13.08 -0.48
N LEU A 71 -38.85 12.37 -1.42
CA LEU A 71 -38.13 11.81 -2.56
C LEU A 71 -38.01 12.89 -3.64
N ALA A 72 -36.81 13.05 -4.21
CA ALA A 72 -36.53 14.05 -5.24
C ALA A 72 -37.33 13.82 -6.53
N ASN A 73 -37.76 12.57 -6.78
CA ASN A 73 -38.65 12.22 -7.88
C ASN A 73 -40.12 12.18 -7.39
N PRO A 74 -41.00 13.06 -7.89
CA PRO A 74 -42.42 13.07 -7.54
C PRO A 74 -43.15 11.75 -7.81
N GLU A 75 -42.75 10.99 -8.84
CA GLU A 75 -43.37 9.70 -9.17
C GLU A 75 -42.99 8.61 -8.17
N ASP A 76 -41.73 8.59 -7.73
CA ASP A 76 -41.27 7.61 -6.73
C ASP A 76 -41.79 7.97 -5.33
N PHE A 77 -42.00 9.27 -5.05
CA PHE A 77 -42.72 9.71 -3.86
C PHE A 77 -44.16 9.20 -3.83
N GLN A 78 -44.90 9.38 -4.93
CA GLN A 78 -46.26 8.84 -5.07
C GLN A 78 -46.32 7.32 -4.88
N LYS A 79 -45.38 6.57 -5.48
CA LYS A 79 -45.28 5.12 -5.29
C LYS A 79 -44.95 4.74 -3.84
N LEU A 80 -44.04 5.47 -3.19
CA LEU A 80 -43.69 5.26 -1.78
C LEU A 80 -44.93 5.41 -0.90
N ILE A 81 -45.67 6.51 -1.04
CA ILE A 81 -46.88 6.76 -0.24
C ILE A 81 -47.91 5.66 -0.46
N SER A 82 -48.15 5.25 -1.71
CA SER A 82 -49.08 4.16 -2.03
C SER A 82 -48.70 2.83 -1.39
N ILE A 83 -47.40 2.46 -1.38
CA ILE A 83 -46.94 1.23 -0.73
C ILE A 83 -47.05 1.31 0.80
N LEU A 84 -46.78 2.48 1.39
CA LEU A 84 -46.92 2.68 2.84
C LEU A 84 -48.38 2.60 3.29
N GLU A 85 -49.32 3.11 2.48
CA GLU A 85 -50.76 2.96 2.72
C GLU A 85 -51.20 1.50 2.62
N GLU A 86 -50.75 0.77 1.60
CA GLU A 86 -51.09 -0.65 1.43
C GLU A 86 -50.53 -1.50 2.58
N LEU A 87 -49.27 -1.28 2.98
CA LEU A 87 -48.67 -1.94 4.13
C LEU A 87 -49.46 -1.67 5.42
N GLU A 88 -49.83 -0.42 5.69
CA GLU A 88 -50.62 -0.07 6.87
C GLU A 88 -51.98 -0.80 6.90
N ASN A 89 -52.65 -0.88 5.75
CA ASN A 89 -53.92 -1.59 5.62
C ASN A 89 -53.76 -3.09 5.89
N LEU A 90 -52.76 -3.73 5.28
CA LEU A 90 -52.47 -5.15 5.46
C LEU A 90 -52.10 -5.47 6.91
N LEU A 91 -51.26 -4.65 7.53
CA LEU A 91 -50.86 -4.80 8.93
C LEU A 91 -52.04 -4.62 9.89
N ASN A 92 -52.92 -3.65 9.66
CA ASN A 92 -54.14 -3.47 10.45
C ASN A 92 -55.08 -4.67 10.35
N GLY A 93 -55.22 -5.26 9.15
CA GLY A 93 -55.95 -6.51 8.96
C GLY A 93 -55.35 -7.66 9.75
N PHE A 94 -54.03 -7.87 9.64
CA PHE A 94 -53.30 -8.87 10.42
C PHE A 94 -53.49 -8.70 11.93
N PHE A 95 -53.35 -7.48 12.46
CA PHE A 95 -53.51 -7.21 13.89
C PHE A 95 -54.93 -7.40 14.40
N THR A 96 -55.93 -7.16 13.55
CA THR A 96 -57.34 -7.41 13.89
C THR A 96 -57.56 -8.90 14.08
N MET A 97 -57.09 -9.72 13.12
CA MET A 97 -57.26 -11.17 13.16
C MET A 97 -56.55 -11.82 14.36
N ILE A 98 -55.32 -11.43 14.68
CA ILE A 98 -54.62 -12.01 15.86
C ILE A 98 -55.18 -11.49 17.21
N SER A 99 -56.12 -10.55 17.18
CA SER A 99 -56.83 -10.07 18.37
C SER A 99 -58.13 -10.84 18.62
N GLU A 100 -58.56 -11.66 17.66
CA GLU A 100 -59.69 -12.57 17.81
C GLU A 100 -59.33 -13.78 18.69
N VAL A 101 -60.35 -14.50 19.16
CA VAL A 101 -60.15 -15.70 20.00
C VAL A 101 -59.55 -16.85 19.17
N GLU A 102 -59.97 -16.96 17.92
CA GLU A 102 -59.54 -17.97 16.96
C GLU A 102 -58.86 -17.28 15.78
N VAL A 103 -57.64 -17.70 15.46
CA VAL A 103 -56.88 -17.18 14.32
C VAL A 103 -56.90 -18.22 13.21
N GLU A 104 -57.53 -17.88 12.10
CA GLU A 104 -57.69 -18.77 10.94
C GLU A 104 -56.55 -18.63 9.92
N GLN A 105 -56.53 -19.54 8.94
CA GLN A 105 -55.56 -19.59 7.84
C GLN A 105 -55.48 -18.29 7.01
N SER A 106 -56.52 -17.45 7.03
CA SER A 106 -56.55 -16.15 6.35
C SER A 106 -55.39 -15.24 6.78
N VAL A 107 -54.89 -15.38 8.01
CA VAL A 107 -53.72 -14.63 8.52
C VAL A 107 -52.44 -14.95 7.73
N VAL A 108 -52.30 -16.18 7.22
CA VAL A 108 -51.17 -16.57 6.38
C VAL A 108 -51.15 -15.77 5.09
N GLU A 109 -52.33 -15.52 4.50
CA GLU A 109 -52.46 -14.76 3.27
C GLU A 109 -52.18 -13.27 3.49
N TYR A 110 -52.65 -12.70 4.62
CA TYR A 110 -52.26 -11.35 5.02
C TYR A 110 -50.74 -11.20 5.17
N TYR A 111 -50.09 -12.16 5.82
CA TYR A 111 -48.64 -12.12 6.01
C TYR A 111 -47.86 -12.18 4.68
N LYS A 112 -48.26 -13.04 3.74
CA LYS A 112 -47.64 -13.08 2.40
C LYS A 112 -47.76 -11.74 1.67
N ASN A 113 -48.93 -11.11 1.76
CA ASN A 113 -49.15 -9.81 1.13
C ASN A 113 -48.32 -8.71 1.80
N ILE A 114 -48.13 -8.76 3.12
CA ILE A 114 -47.20 -7.88 3.85
C ILE A 114 -45.77 -8.07 3.35
N GLU A 115 -45.28 -9.31 3.21
CA GLU A 115 -43.93 -9.58 2.69
C GLU A 115 -43.74 -9.03 1.26
N LEU A 116 -44.74 -9.21 0.40
CA LEU A 116 -44.70 -8.75 -0.99
C LEU A 116 -44.67 -7.22 -1.11
N GLU A 117 -45.51 -6.52 -0.35
CA GLU A 117 -45.50 -5.06 -0.32
C GLU A 117 -44.23 -4.51 0.36
N PHE A 118 -43.71 -5.19 1.38
CA PHE A 118 -42.45 -4.82 2.01
C PHE A 118 -41.26 -4.97 1.04
N GLU A 119 -41.27 -5.99 0.16
CA GLU A 119 -40.26 -6.13 -0.88
C GLU A 119 -40.33 -4.99 -1.90
N LYS A 120 -41.54 -4.53 -2.26
CA LYS A 120 -41.73 -3.35 -3.12
C LYS A 120 -41.21 -2.08 -2.44
N LEU A 121 -41.48 -1.90 -1.15
CA LEU A 121 -40.93 -0.81 -0.34
C LEU A 121 -39.39 -0.83 -0.37
N CYS A 122 -38.79 -2.00 -0.16
CA CYS A 122 -37.33 -2.19 -0.22
C CYS A 122 -36.77 -1.86 -1.61
N LYS A 123 -37.51 -2.12 -2.70
CA LYS A 123 -37.07 -1.76 -4.06
C LYS A 123 -37.11 -0.26 -4.30
N ILE A 124 -38.10 0.46 -3.77
CA ILE A 124 -38.19 1.93 -3.91
C ILE A 124 -37.15 2.62 -3.04
N VAL A 125 -36.93 2.09 -1.82
CA VAL A 125 -35.98 2.66 -0.86
C VAL A 125 -34.54 2.20 -1.12
N GLY A 126 -34.32 1.02 -1.72
CA GLY A 126 -33.03 0.33 -1.74
C GLY A 126 -32.28 0.28 -3.08
N ASN A 127 -32.85 0.69 -4.22
CA ASN A 127 -32.20 0.44 -5.53
C ASN A 127 -31.13 1.44 -5.99
N ASN A 128 -30.72 2.42 -5.20
CA ASN A 128 -29.62 3.30 -5.61
C ASN A 128 -28.57 3.58 -4.54
N ASP A 129 -28.83 3.34 -3.25
CA ASP A 129 -27.98 3.88 -2.20
C ASP A 129 -27.12 2.82 -1.50
N TYR A 130 -27.62 1.60 -1.24
CA TYR A 130 -26.81 0.54 -0.63
C TYR A 130 -25.75 -0.02 -1.59
N GLN A 131 -26.14 -0.33 -2.84
CA GLN A 131 -25.19 -0.74 -3.87
C GLN A 131 -24.18 0.36 -4.20
N ARG A 132 -24.60 1.62 -4.14
CA ARG A 132 -23.72 2.79 -4.32
C ARG A 132 -22.79 2.98 -3.13
N MET A 133 -23.24 2.77 -1.91
CA MET A 133 -22.40 2.80 -0.71
C MET A 133 -21.35 1.69 -0.75
N LEU A 134 -21.73 0.47 -1.10
CA LEU A 134 -20.80 -0.64 -1.33
C LEU A 134 -19.80 -0.34 -2.46
N MET A 135 -20.25 0.24 -3.58
CA MET A 135 -19.35 0.68 -4.66
C MET A 135 -18.40 1.80 -4.22
N LEU A 136 -18.89 2.79 -3.46
CA LEU A 136 -18.06 3.89 -2.95
C LEU A 136 -17.04 3.39 -1.93
N GLN A 137 -17.41 2.41 -1.10
CA GLN A 137 -16.50 1.76 -0.17
C GLN A 137 -15.44 0.93 -0.91
N ALA A 138 -15.84 0.17 -1.93
CA ALA A 138 -14.93 -0.57 -2.79
C ALA A 138 -13.95 0.35 -3.55
N GLU A 139 -14.45 1.46 -4.10
CA GLU A 139 -13.63 2.48 -4.77
C GLU A 139 -12.65 3.13 -3.78
N THR A 140 -13.10 3.47 -2.57
CA THR A 140 -12.24 4.06 -1.53
C THR A 140 -11.12 3.09 -1.14
N ASN A 141 -11.45 1.82 -0.92
CA ASN A 141 -10.48 0.78 -0.61
C ASN A 141 -9.48 0.57 -1.77
N PHE A 142 -9.97 0.58 -3.02
CA PHE A 142 -9.12 0.49 -4.20
C PHE A 142 -8.15 1.67 -4.32
N GLN A 143 -8.62 2.90 -4.09
CA GLN A 143 -7.75 4.08 -4.11
C GLN A 143 -6.71 4.05 -2.98
N TYR A 144 -7.09 3.58 -1.79
CA TYR A 144 -6.16 3.39 -0.69
C TYR A 144 -5.06 2.37 -1.05
N ASP A 145 -5.45 1.17 -1.49
CA ASP A 145 -4.51 0.12 -1.91
C ASP A 145 -3.60 0.59 -3.05
N LYS A 146 -4.15 1.31 -4.03
CA LYS A 146 -3.36 1.91 -5.12
C LYS A 146 -2.32 2.89 -4.61
N SER A 147 -2.66 3.71 -3.62
CA SER A 147 -1.73 4.69 -3.04
C SER A 147 -0.60 3.99 -2.27
N GLU A 148 -0.92 2.97 -1.48
CA GLU A 148 0.06 2.13 -0.77
C GLU A 148 1.01 1.40 -1.75
N ILE A 149 0.47 0.81 -2.83
CA ILE A 149 1.29 0.16 -3.87
C ILE A 149 2.21 1.17 -4.56
N THR A 150 1.73 2.41 -4.80
CA THR A 150 2.53 3.47 -5.43
C THR A 150 3.67 3.90 -4.52
N LEU A 151 3.39 4.09 -3.22
CA LEU A 151 4.40 4.43 -2.23
C LEU A 151 5.44 3.30 -2.05
N ALA A 152 4.99 2.04 -2.06
CA ALA A 152 5.88 0.89 -2.02
C ALA A 152 6.76 0.79 -3.28
N ALA A 153 6.21 1.07 -4.46
CA ALA A 153 6.97 1.12 -5.71
C ALA A 153 8.05 2.22 -5.71
N GLU A 154 7.76 3.36 -5.08
CA GLU A 154 8.75 4.43 -4.93
C GLU A 154 9.90 4.02 -3.99
N LYS A 155 9.62 3.28 -2.91
CA LYS A 155 10.66 2.69 -2.06
C LYS A 155 11.56 1.74 -2.84
N ASP A 156 10.99 0.83 -3.63
CA ASP A 156 11.75 -0.09 -4.49
C ASP A 156 12.62 0.71 -5.48
N ARG A 157 12.09 1.78 -6.08
CA ARG A 157 12.84 2.63 -7.01
C ARG A 157 14.06 3.28 -6.36
N VAL A 158 13.89 3.80 -5.14
CA VAL A 158 14.97 4.46 -4.38
C VAL A 158 16.03 3.44 -3.94
N GLU A 159 15.62 2.27 -3.48
CA GLU A 159 16.52 1.16 -3.14
C GLU A 159 17.34 0.71 -4.36
N ASP A 160 16.68 0.50 -5.51
CA ASP A 160 17.34 0.13 -6.76
C ASP A 160 18.36 1.18 -7.23
N GLN A 161 18.01 2.46 -7.12
CA GLN A 161 18.91 3.56 -7.45
C GLN A 161 20.14 3.58 -6.54
N PHE A 162 19.95 3.34 -5.24
CA PHE A 162 21.05 3.28 -4.27
C PHE A 162 21.99 2.10 -4.56
N ILE A 163 21.45 0.90 -4.76
CA ILE A 163 22.21 -0.30 -5.13
C ILE A 163 22.99 -0.06 -6.44
N GLY A 164 22.34 0.53 -7.44
CA GLY A 164 22.98 0.87 -8.72
C GLY A 164 24.15 1.86 -8.55
N THR A 165 24.03 2.82 -7.64
CA THR A 165 25.10 3.78 -7.34
C THR A 165 26.32 3.09 -6.73
N ILE A 166 26.11 2.13 -5.82
CA ILE A 166 27.20 1.32 -5.25
C ILE A 166 27.87 0.49 -6.34
N PHE A 167 27.09 -0.14 -7.22
CA PHE A 167 27.63 -0.92 -8.33
C PHE A 167 28.51 -0.06 -9.26
N HIS A 168 28.07 1.15 -9.62
CA HIS A 168 28.88 2.07 -10.42
C HIS A 168 30.16 2.51 -9.71
N ALA A 169 30.11 2.78 -8.40
CA ALA A 169 31.31 3.10 -7.63
C ALA A 169 32.31 1.93 -7.61
N LYS A 170 31.83 0.69 -7.45
CA LYS A 170 32.67 -0.51 -7.54
C LYS A 170 33.38 -0.60 -8.90
N GLN A 171 32.65 -0.43 -9.99
CA GLN A 171 33.25 -0.44 -11.34
C GLN A 171 34.29 0.68 -11.53
N ALA A 172 34.03 1.88 -10.98
CA ALA A 172 34.97 2.98 -11.05
C ALA A 172 36.27 2.68 -10.29
N VAL A 173 36.18 2.07 -9.10
CA VAL A 173 37.35 1.61 -8.34
C VAL A 173 38.11 0.55 -9.13
N GLU A 174 37.44 -0.46 -9.69
CA GLU A 174 38.10 -1.50 -10.51
C GLU A 174 38.83 -0.92 -11.73
N ALA A 175 38.29 0.13 -12.36
CA ALA A 175 38.95 0.81 -13.46
C ALA A 175 40.26 1.47 -13.02
N VAL A 176 40.27 2.12 -11.85
CA VAL A 176 41.49 2.67 -11.24
C VAL A 176 42.51 1.55 -10.97
N LEU A 177 42.09 0.46 -10.32
CA LEU A 177 42.97 -0.67 -9.99
C LEU A 177 43.67 -1.23 -11.24
N LYS A 178 42.92 -1.39 -12.34
CA LYS A 178 43.45 -1.86 -13.63
C LYS A 178 44.42 -0.84 -14.26
N ALA A 179 44.10 0.44 -14.21
CA ALA A 179 44.95 1.48 -14.79
C ALA A 179 46.29 1.62 -14.04
N VAL A 180 46.30 1.42 -12.72
CA VAL A 180 47.51 1.46 -11.89
C VAL A 180 48.48 0.33 -12.24
N ILE A 181 47.99 -0.88 -12.57
CA ILE A 181 48.84 -1.98 -13.06
C ILE A 181 49.66 -1.52 -14.28
N GLY A 182 49.03 -0.75 -15.18
CA GLY A 182 49.70 -0.19 -16.34
C GLY A 182 50.83 0.80 -16.02
N ILE A 183 50.81 1.48 -14.87
CA ILE A 183 51.94 2.30 -14.37
C ILE A 183 53.06 1.39 -13.90
N ALA A 184 52.74 0.36 -13.12
CA ALA A 184 53.71 -0.59 -12.58
C ALA A 184 54.48 -1.32 -13.69
N GLU A 185 53.78 -1.80 -14.72
CA GLU A 185 54.39 -2.43 -15.90
C GLU A 185 55.39 -1.51 -16.61
N GLN A 186 55.01 -0.24 -16.81
CA GLN A 186 55.85 0.72 -17.52
C GLN A 186 57.08 1.16 -16.70
N ALA A 187 57.00 1.05 -15.38
CA ALA A 187 58.04 1.46 -14.44
C ALA A 187 58.88 0.29 -13.90
N PHE A 188 58.60 -0.95 -14.29
CA PHE A 188 59.19 -2.17 -13.72
C PHE A 188 60.73 -2.19 -13.73
N ASP A 189 61.36 -1.70 -14.81
CA ASP A 189 62.82 -1.71 -14.96
C ASP A 189 63.53 -0.46 -14.38
N LEU A 190 62.78 0.46 -13.77
CA LEU A 190 63.35 1.70 -13.24
C LEU A 190 64.05 1.44 -11.90
N LYS A 191 65.35 1.71 -11.86
CA LYS A 191 66.21 1.52 -10.68
C LYS A 191 66.81 2.84 -10.22
N ARG A 192 66.98 2.97 -8.91
CA ARG A 192 67.69 4.10 -8.28
C ARG A 192 69.11 4.22 -8.86
N GLY A 193 69.54 5.45 -9.13
CA GLY A 193 70.82 5.76 -9.79
C GLY A 193 70.80 5.59 -11.32
N GLY A 194 69.74 5.01 -11.89
CA GLY A 194 69.59 4.88 -13.34
C GLY A 194 69.17 6.19 -14.02
N ARG A 195 69.34 6.26 -15.35
CA ARG A 195 68.87 7.40 -16.15
C ARG A 195 67.50 7.09 -16.76
N LEU A 196 66.50 7.93 -16.48
CA LEU A 196 65.17 7.78 -17.05
C LEU A 196 65.16 8.20 -18.53
N LYS A 197 64.77 7.27 -19.42
CA LYS A 197 64.61 7.57 -20.85
C LYS A 197 63.44 8.54 -21.06
N ARG A 198 63.63 9.54 -21.93
CA ARG A 198 62.60 10.55 -22.26
C ARG A 198 61.28 9.92 -22.71
N HIS A 199 61.33 8.86 -23.51
CA HIS A 199 60.13 8.17 -23.98
C HIS A 199 59.35 7.52 -22.83
N THR A 200 60.03 6.79 -21.94
CA THR A 200 59.43 6.18 -20.74
C THR A 200 58.82 7.23 -19.81
N ARG A 201 59.50 8.37 -19.63
CA ARG A 201 58.97 9.52 -18.87
C ARG A 201 57.63 9.99 -19.43
N LEU A 202 57.53 10.20 -20.74
CA LEU A 202 56.30 10.68 -21.38
C LEU A 202 55.13 9.71 -21.20
N ILE A 203 55.37 8.40 -21.37
CA ILE A 203 54.33 7.37 -21.18
C ILE A 203 53.85 7.35 -19.72
N LEU A 204 54.78 7.45 -18.75
CA LEU A 204 54.42 7.47 -17.33
C LEU A 204 53.58 8.70 -16.98
N ILE A 205 53.92 9.89 -17.50
CA ILE A 205 53.11 11.11 -17.32
C ILE A 205 51.69 10.90 -17.87
N GLU A 206 51.55 10.32 -19.06
CA GLU A 206 50.24 10.05 -19.65
C GLU A 206 49.41 9.07 -18.83
N LYS A 207 50.02 7.97 -18.36
CA LYS A 207 49.35 7.00 -17.49
C LYS A 207 48.96 7.59 -16.14
N ILE A 208 49.81 8.43 -15.52
CA ILE A 208 49.48 9.12 -14.28
C ILE A 208 48.27 10.04 -14.48
N LYS A 209 48.24 10.82 -15.56
CA LYS A 209 47.09 11.66 -15.91
C LYS A 209 45.82 10.85 -16.10
N HIS A 210 45.90 9.70 -16.76
CA HIS A 210 44.77 8.81 -16.95
C HIS A 210 44.25 8.26 -15.61
N VAL A 211 45.14 7.82 -14.71
CA VAL A 211 44.74 7.35 -13.37
C VAL A 211 44.11 8.49 -12.56
N ASN A 212 44.67 9.70 -12.59
CA ASN A 212 44.09 10.86 -11.90
C ASN A 212 42.66 11.16 -12.42
N PHE A 213 42.43 11.12 -13.73
CA PHE A 213 41.09 11.26 -14.31
C PHE A 213 40.12 10.18 -13.79
N LEU A 214 40.57 8.92 -13.70
CA LEU A 214 39.74 7.84 -13.16
C LEU A 214 39.47 8.00 -11.66
N LEU A 215 40.43 8.49 -10.88
CA LEU A 215 40.24 8.79 -9.45
C LEU A 215 39.19 9.90 -9.25
N ASP A 216 39.18 10.93 -10.10
CA ASP A 216 38.16 12.00 -10.06
C ASP A 216 36.76 11.45 -10.38
N SER A 217 36.66 10.56 -11.38
CA SER A 217 35.43 9.86 -11.72
C SER A 217 34.95 8.96 -10.58
N MET A 218 35.87 8.20 -9.97
CA MET A 218 35.62 7.34 -8.82
C MET A 218 35.15 8.14 -7.60
N ASN A 219 35.77 9.28 -7.31
CA ASN A 219 35.33 10.19 -6.25
C ASN A 219 33.90 10.68 -6.48
N SER A 220 33.58 11.09 -7.72
CA SER A 220 32.23 11.54 -8.08
C SER A 220 31.18 10.43 -7.92
N ALA A 221 31.51 9.20 -8.32
CA ALA A 221 30.65 8.04 -8.13
C ALA A 221 30.45 7.70 -6.65
N THR A 222 31.53 7.77 -5.86
CA THR A 222 31.50 7.50 -4.41
C THR A 222 30.71 8.58 -3.65
N ASP A 223 30.84 9.85 -4.03
CA ASP A 223 30.06 10.95 -3.46
C ASP A 223 28.56 10.81 -3.72
N SER A 224 28.17 10.14 -4.81
CA SER A 224 26.77 9.87 -5.10
C SER A 224 26.16 8.87 -4.11
N ILE A 225 26.95 7.98 -3.51
CA ILE A 225 26.49 7.08 -2.44
C ILE A 225 26.17 7.88 -1.17
N LEU A 226 26.92 8.95 -0.88
CA LEU A 226 26.76 9.75 0.33
C LEU A 226 25.56 10.70 0.31
N ARG A 227 24.77 10.71 -0.76
CA ARG A 227 23.60 11.59 -0.87
C ARG A 227 22.51 11.15 0.12
N PRO A 228 21.73 12.10 0.68
CA PRO A 228 20.58 11.77 1.49
C PRO A 228 19.62 10.83 0.75
N ILE A 229 19.09 9.85 1.47
CA ILE A 229 18.12 8.89 0.95
C ILE A 229 16.80 9.18 1.67
N ASP A 230 15.75 9.46 0.90
CA ASP A 230 14.45 9.87 1.45
C ASP A 230 13.69 8.71 2.12
N TYR A 231 14.12 7.46 1.86
CA TYR A 231 13.53 6.25 2.42
C TYR A 231 14.61 5.37 3.06
N HIS A 232 14.19 4.56 4.02
CA HIS A 232 15.07 3.59 4.64
C HIS A 232 15.53 2.55 3.60
N VAL A 233 16.85 2.37 3.50
CA VAL A 233 17.49 1.30 2.76
C VAL A 233 18.38 0.53 3.73
N GLU A 234 18.25 -0.80 3.74
CA GLU A 234 19.00 -1.66 4.64
C GLU A 234 20.52 -1.45 4.44
N LYS A 235 21.26 -1.35 5.56
CA LYS A 235 22.73 -1.17 5.57
C LYS A 235 23.25 0.07 4.83
N ALA A 236 22.40 1.06 4.52
CA ALA A 236 22.83 2.31 3.89
C ALA A 236 23.93 3.01 4.69
N GLU A 237 23.86 2.99 6.03
CA GLU A 237 24.89 3.56 6.90
C GLU A 237 26.26 2.88 6.74
N GLU A 238 26.28 1.54 6.65
CA GLU A 238 27.50 0.78 6.40
C GLU A 238 28.08 1.13 5.02
N CYS A 239 27.23 1.24 4.00
CA CYS A 239 27.64 1.68 2.67
C CYS A 239 28.21 3.12 2.68
N HIS A 240 27.60 4.04 3.43
CA HIS A 240 28.12 5.40 3.59
C HIS A 240 29.50 5.41 4.25
N GLU A 241 29.72 4.56 5.26
CA GLU A 241 31.01 4.46 5.92
C GLU A 241 32.10 3.93 4.98
N VAL A 242 31.81 2.87 4.21
CA VAL A 242 32.74 2.37 3.19
C VAL A 242 33.05 3.46 2.15
N ALA A 243 32.04 4.20 1.69
CA ALA A 243 32.21 5.30 0.75
C ALA A 243 33.12 6.42 1.29
N ARG A 244 32.98 6.81 2.56
CA ARG A 244 33.90 7.79 3.21
C ARG A 244 35.33 7.28 3.22
N ARG A 245 35.54 6.02 3.61
CA ARG A 245 36.88 5.40 3.65
C ARG A 245 37.53 5.34 2.27
N ILE A 246 36.75 5.04 1.23
CA ILE A 246 37.23 5.09 -0.16
C ILE A 246 37.66 6.51 -0.51
N LYS A 247 36.84 7.52 -0.21
CA LYS A 247 37.17 8.93 -0.49
C LYS A 247 38.46 9.39 0.20
N ASP A 248 38.65 9.02 1.46
CA ASP A 248 39.88 9.33 2.21
C ASP A 248 41.10 8.62 1.61
N ALA A 249 40.94 7.35 1.20
CA ALA A 249 41.98 6.61 0.52
C ALA A 249 42.33 7.22 -0.84
N THR A 250 41.35 7.72 -1.59
CA THR A 250 41.56 8.44 -2.86
C THR A 250 42.46 9.65 -2.68
N LEU A 251 42.19 10.48 -1.68
CA LEU A 251 42.99 11.70 -1.42
C LEU A 251 44.46 11.35 -1.16
N GLN A 252 44.71 10.31 -0.38
CA GLN A 252 46.06 9.81 -0.14
C GLN A 252 46.69 9.26 -1.42
N PHE A 253 45.92 8.54 -2.24
CA PHE A 253 46.38 8.00 -3.51
C PHE A 253 46.79 9.10 -4.48
N THR A 254 45.94 10.13 -4.67
CA THR A 254 46.24 11.29 -5.53
C THR A 254 47.53 11.98 -5.08
N SER A 255 47.73 12.15 -3.78
CA SER A 255 48.98 12.69 -3.24
C SER A 255 50.19 11.85 -3.65
N THR A 256 50.11 10.52 -3.54
CA THR A 256 51.19 9.62 -3.95
C THR A 256 51.44 9.64 -5.46
N LEU A 257 50.41 9.76 -6.30
CA LEU A 257 50.59 9.93 -7.75
C LEU A 257 51.29 11.25 -8.10
N ASN A 258 50.97 12.34 -7.40
CA ASN A 258 51.66 13.62 -7.58
C ASN A 258 53.14 13.54 -7.18
N LYS A 259 53.47 12.78 -6.13
CA LYS A 259 54.88 12.47 -5.78
C LYS A 259 55.58 11.71 -6.90
N LEU A 260 54.89 10.74 -7.53
CA LEU A 260 55.45 9.98 -8.64
C LEU A 260 55.75 10.91 -9.81
N GLU A 261 54.77 11.73 -10.22
CA GLU A 261 54.94 12.70 -11.31
C GLU A 261 56.12 13.65 -11.05
N ALA A 262 56.27 14.16 -9.82
CA ALA A 262 57.40 14.99 -9.44
C ALA A 262 58.74 14.25 -9.57
N SER A 263 58.82 13.00 -9.09
CA SER A 263 60.03 12.18 -9.11
C SER A 263 60.49 11.77 -10.51
N LEU A 264 59.62 11.87 -11.53
CA LEU A 264 60.02 11.62 -12.92
C LEU A 264 61.06 12.63 -13.44
N ASN A 265 61.21 13.77 -12.77
CA ASN A 265 62.20 14.80 -13.10
C ASN A 265 63.58 14.56 -12.46
N ASP A 266 63.71 13.58 -11.55
CA ASP A 266 64.98 13.21 -10.94
C ASP A 266 65.97 12.70 -12.03
N ASP A 267 67.20 13.23 -12.05
CA ASP A 267 68.30 12.72 -12.89
C ASP A 267 69.62 12.77 -12.09
N PRO A 268 70.17 11.61 -11.65
CA PRO A 268 69.65 10.25 -11.85
C PRO A 268 68.39 9.97 -11.02
N ILE A 269 67.69 8.87 -11.33
CA ILE A 269 66.49 8.41 -10.61
C ILE A 269 66.80 8.25 -9.12
N ASP A 270 66.02 8.90 -8.24
CA ASP A 270 66.14 8.75 -6.79
C ASP A 270 64.91 8.06 -6.19
N ARG A 271 63.74 8.73 -6.21
CA ARG A 271 62.58 8.34 -5.40
C ARG A 271 61.56 7.44 -6.09
N ILE A 272 61.64 7.27 -7.41
CA ILE A 272 60.64 6.52 -8.21
C ILE A 272 60.33 5.12 -7.62
N PRO A 273 61.32 4.27 -7.29
CA PRO A 273 61.03 2.91 -6.78
C PRO A 273 60.25 2.89 -5.47
N GLU A 274 60.58 3.79 -4.54
CA GLU A 274 59.94 3.92 -3.23
C GLU A 274 58.49 4.41 -3.39
N VAL A 275 58.27 5.39 -4.26
CA VAL A 275 56.92 5.92 -4.54
C VAL A 275 56.04 4.87 -5.24
N LEU A 276 56.59 4.03 -6.13
CA LEU A 276 55.83 2.93 -6.76
C LEU A 276 55.39 1.87 -5.75
N GLN A 277 56.20 1.57 -4.73
CA GLN A 277 55.78 0.69 -3.63
C GLN A 277 54.64 1.32 -2.82
N GLU A 278 54.69 2.63 -2.58
CA GLU A 278 53.62 3.37 -1.92
C GLU A 278 52.33 3.31 -2.75
N ILE A 279 52.40 3.50 -4.07
CA ILE A 279 51.26 3.38 -5.01
C ILE A 279 50.63 1.99 -4.93
N ASN A 280 51.43 0.92 -5.03
CA ASN A 280 50.91 -0.44 -4.95
C ASN A 280 50.22 -0.72 -3.61
N SER A 281 50.78 -0.20 -2.51
CA SER A 281 50.17 -0.32 -1.19
C SER A 281 48.83 0.40 -1.12
N LYS A 282 48.72 1.62 -1.66
CA LYS A 282 47.44 2.36 -1.74
C LYS A 282 46.44 1.69 -2.67
N ASN A 283 46.90 1.06 -3.76
CA ASN A 283 46.08 0.28 -4.68
C ASN A 283 45.46 -0.94 -4.02
N ASN A 284 46.24 -1.66 -3.21
CA ASN A 284 45.72 -2.78 -2.43
C ASN A 284 44.68 -2.31 -1.40
N VAL A 285 44.92 -1.20 -0.70
CA VAL A 285 43.94 -0.64 0.25
C VAL A 285 42.62 -0.30 -0.45
N LEU A 286 42.64 0.32 -1.64
CA LEU A 286 41.42 0.57 -2.42
C LEU A 286 40.73 -0.75 -2.83
N GLY A 287 41.51 -1.75 -3.24
CA GLY A 287 41.02 -3.09 -3.59
C GLY A 287 40.40 -3.86 -2.41
N ASP A 288 40.90 -3.66 -1.20
CA ASP A 288 40.32 -4.24 0.00
C ASP A 288 39.01 -3.53 0.37
N LEU A 289 39.00 -2.19 0.34
CA LEU A 289 37.83 -1.38 0.69
C LEU A 289 36.61 -1.68 -0.19
N ILE A 290 36.79 -1.83 -1.50
CA ILE A 290 35.70 -2.19 -2.41
C ILE A 290 35.08 -3.56 -2.05
N GLY A 291 35.88 -4.50 -1.54
CA GLY A 291 35.43 -5.80 -1.08
C GLY A 291 34.62 -5.75 0.22
N THR A 292 34.69 -4.65 0.98
CA THR A 292 33.98 -4.49 2.27
C THR A 292 32.55 -3.96 2.15
N PHE A 293 32.09 -3.57 0.97
CA PHE A 293 30.69 -3.20 0.79
C PHE A 293 29.76 -4.36 1.18
N PRO A 294 28.73 -4.12 2.01
CA PRO A 294 27.82 -5.16 2.43
C PRO A 294 27.04 -5.75 1.24
N GLN A 295 26.56 -6.98 1.39
CA GLN A 295 25.60 -7.56 0.47
C GLN A 295 24.25 -6.88 0.66
N LEU A 296 23.72 -6.36 -0.45
CA LEU A 296 22.43 -5.70 -0.54
C LEU A 296 21.46 -6.59 -1.32
N HIS A 297 20.23 -6.65 -0.84
CA HIS A 297 19.15 -7.40 -1.46
C HIS A 297 17.98 -6.47 -1.73
N LYS A 298 17.19 -6.80 -2.75
CA LYS A 298 15.97 -6.08 -3.05
C LYS A 298 14.86 -6.52 -2.10
N SER A 299 14.23 -5.56 -1.45
CA SER A 299 13.15 -5.78 -0.49
C SER A 299 11.81 -6.15 -1.17
N ASN A 300 11.62 -5.75 -2.43
CA ASN A 300 10.41 -5.99 -3.23
C ASN A 300 9.13 -5.48 -2.54
N TYR A 301 9.17 -4.27 -1.99
CA TYR A 301 8.08 -3.63 -1.26
C TYR A 301 6.77 -3.61 -2.07
N LYS A 302 6.84 -3.33 -3.37
CA LYS A 302 5.67 -3.29 -4.26
C LYS A 302 4.97 -4.65 -4.32
N LEU A 303 5.72 -5.74 -4.44
CA LEU A 303 5.15 -7.08 -4.53
C LEU A 303 4.44 -7.42 -3.22
N GLN A 304 5.06 -7.11 -2.07
CA GLN A 304 4.46 -7.31 -0.75
C GLN A 304 3.16 -6.51 -0.58
N ALA A 305 3.12 -5.26 -1.07
CA ALA A 305 1.92 -4.42 -1.03
C ALA A 305 0.79 -5.00 -1.91
N ILE A 306 1.11 -5.50 -3.11
CA ILE A 306 0.15 -6.18 -3.99
C ILE A 306 -0.40 -7.45 -3.32
N GLU A 307 0.46 -8.30 -2.76
CA GLU A 307 0.02 -9.52 -2.06
C GLU A 307 -0.89 -9.20 -0.88
N LYS A 308 -0.59 -8.15 -0.11
CA LYS A 308 -1.42 -7.69 1.00
C LYS A 308 -2.80 -7.22 0.51
N SER A 309 -2.85 -6.42 -0.55
CA SER A 309 -4.12 -5.99 -1.17
C SER A 309 -4.95 -7.19 -1.64
N MET A 310 -4.33 -8.17 -2.30
CA MET A 310 -5.02 -9.40 -2.73
C MET A 310 -5.57 -10.25 -1.57
N ARG A 311 -4.84 -10.35 -0.45
CA ARG A 311 -5.34 -11.04 0.76
C ARG A 311 -6.53 -10.31 1.38
N ASN A 312 -6.55 -8.98 1.36
CA ASN A 312 -7.68 -8.21 1.87
C ASN A 312 -8.94 -8.40 1.02
N LEU A 313 -8.78 -8.64 -0.28
CA LEU A 313 -9.90 -8.93 -1.20
C LEU A 313 -10.49 -10.34 -1.03
N THR A 314 -9.73 -11.29 -0.47
CA THR A 314 -10.13 -12.71 -0.37
C THR A 314 -10.60 -13.14 1.03
N ASN A 315 -10.40 -12.29 2.04
CA ASN A 315 -10.81 -12.53 3.43
C ASN A 315 -12.11 -11.80 3.84
N ASN A 316 -12.82 -11.19 2.89
CA ASN A 316 -14.17 -10.63 3.04
C ASN A 316 -15.18 -11.53 2.31
#